data_AF-A0A7J7UCL5-F1
#
_entry.id   AF-A0A7J7UCL5-F1
#
_cell.length_a   1.000
_cell.length_b   1.000
_cell.length_c   1.000
_cell.angle_alpha   90.00
_cell.angle_beta   90.00
_cell.angle_gamma   90.00
#
_symmetry.space_group_name_H-M   'P 1'
#
loop_
_entity.id
_entity.type
_entity.pdbx_description
1 polymer ?
#
loop_
_entity_poly.entity_id
_entity_poly.type
_entity_poly.pdbx_seq_one_letter_code
_entity_poly.pdbx_strand_id
1 'polypeptide(L)'
;MGAQREDFNRKHMANQQALGELSARAHGLSLTGINELVCGAPGDAPCATSPCGGAGCRDEDGQPRCGGLSCNGAVAMADLALGRARHTQTELQRALAEGGGILSQVAETRRQAGEAQQRAQAALDKANASRGQVEQANQELRELIQSVKDFLSQEGADPDSIEMVATRVLELSIPASPEQIQHLAAEIAERVRSLADVDTILERTVGDVHRAERLLQEAQRARSRAEGEKQKAETVQAALEEAQRAQGAAQGAIQGAVVDTQDTEQTLHQVQERMAGAEQALSSAGQRAQQLNGLLEALKLKRAGNSLAASRAEETASNAQGRAREAEQLLQGPLGDQYQTVKALVERKAQGVLAAQMRAEQLRDEARGLLQAAQDKLQRLQELEGTYEENERALEGKAAQLDGLEARMRSVLRDINLQVQIYNTCQ
;
A
#
# COMPACT_ATOMS: atom_id res chain seq x y z
N MET A 1 -9.02 -10.53 27.45
CA MET A 1 -8.56 -9.20 26.98
C MET A 1 -7.04 -9.16 26.81
N GLY A 2 -6.21 -9.52 27.80
CA GLY A 2 -4.74 -9.53 27.68
C GLY A 2 -4.19 -10.42 26.55
N ALA A 3 -4.58 -11.69 26.52
CA ALA A 3 -4.09 -12.66 25.52
C ALA A 3 -4.42 -12.29 24.06
N GLN A 4 -5.59 -11.68 23.80
CA GLN A 4 -5.97 -11.21 22.45
C GLN A 4 -5.17 -9.98 22.02
N ARG A 5 -4.82 -9.10 22.96
CA ARG A 5 -4.00 -7.90 22.71
C ARG A 5 -2.54 -8.28 22.45
N GLU A 6 -2.02 -9.26 23.18
CA GLU A 6 -0.68 -9.81 22.93
C GLU A 6 -0.61 -10.53 21.58
N ASP A 7 -1.63 -11.32 21.22
CA ASP A 7 -1.67 -11.99 19.91
C ASP A 7 -1.71 -10.98 18.74
N PHE A 8 -2.52 -9.93 18.85
CA PHE A 8 -2.54 -8.84 17.89
C PHE A 8 -1.17 -8.15 17.78
N ASN A 9 -0.60 -7.71 18.90
CA ASN A 9 0.68 -7.00 18.91
C ASN A 9 1.79 -7.82 18.26
N ARG A 10 1.83 -9.13 18.54
CA ARG A 10 2.78 -10.06 17.93
C ARG A 10 2.60 -10.15 16.42
N LYS A 11 1.37 -10.38 15.94
CA LYS A 11 1.07 -10.43 14.49
C LYS A 11 1.36 -9.10 13.80
N HIS A 12 1.06 -8.00 14.47
CA HIS A 12 1.28 -6.65 13.97
C HIS A 12 2.76 -6.34 13.78
N MET A 13 3.60 -6.65 14.77
CA MET A 13 5.05 -6.53 14.66
C MET A 13 5.62 -7.40 13.54
N ALA A 14 5.15 -8.65 13.41
CA ALA A 14 5.57 -9.54 12.34
C ALA A 14 5.19 -8.98 10.96
N ASN A 15 3.99 -8.41 10.82
CA ASN A 15 3.54 -7.77 9.59
C ASN A 15 4.36 -6.52 9.26
N GLN A 16 4.68 -5.66 10.23
CA GLN A 16 5.54 -4.49 10.02
C GLN A 16 6.94 -4.90 9.55
N GLN A 17 7.53 -5.94 10.15
CA GLN A 17 8.82 -6.48 9.72
C GLN A 17 8.76 -7.01 8.28
N ALA A 18 7.74 -7.81 7.94
CA ALA A 18 7.54 -8.34 6.60
C ALA A 18 7.35 -7.22 5.55
N LEU A 19 6.60 -6.16 5.88
CA LEU A 19 6.43 -4.99 5.01
C LEU A 19 7.75 -4.23 4.80
N GLY A 20 8.56 -4.08 5.84
CA GLY A 20 9.90 -3.49 5.74
C GLY A 20 10.83 -4.30 4.84
N GLU A 21 10.82 -5.64 4.98
CA GLU A 21 11.59 -6.52 4.11
C GLU A 21 11.11 -6.46 2.65
N LEU A 22 9.79 -6.45 2.42
CA LEU A 22 9.20 -6.32 1.07
C LEU A 22 9.56 -4.97 0.44
N SER A 23 9.50 -3.87 1.21
CA SER A 23 9.92 -2.54 0.76
C SER A 23 11.39 -2.51 0.35
N ALA A 24 12.27 -3.06 1.19
CA ALA A 24 13.70 -3.13 0.91
C ALA A 24 14.00 -3.98 -0.34
N ARG A 25 13.29 -5.11 -0.51
CA ARG A 25 13.40 -5.94 -1.71
C ARG A 25 12.92 -5.22 -2.96
N ALA A 26 11.80 -4.51 -2.89
CA ALA A 26 11.28 -3.71 -4.00
C ALA A 26 12.27 -2.61 -4.41
N HIS A 27 12.85 -1.88 -3.45
CA HIS A 27 13.90 -0.89 -3.72
C HIS A 27 15.18 -1.52 -4.29
N GLY A 28 15.49 -2.76 -3.90
CA GLY A 28 16.62 -3.54 -4.43
C GLY A 28 16.48 -3.92 -5.91
N LEU A 29 15.28 -3.85 -6.51
CA LEU A 29 15.02 -4.15 -7.92
C LEU A 29 15.38 -2.99 -8.87
N SER A 30 16.26 -2.08 -8.44
CA SER A 30 16.66 -0.92 -9.24
C SER A 30 17.29 -1.33 -10.58
N LEU A 31 16.73 -0.81 -11.68
CA LEU A 31 17.23 -1.04 -13.04
C LEU A 31 18.34 -0.07 -13.45
N THR A 32 18.76 0.83 -12.56
CA THR A 32 19.68 1.94 -12.87
C THR A 32 21.00 1.47 -13.47
N GLY A 33 21.70 0.54 -12.81
CA GLY A 33 22.98 0.01 -13.30
C GLY A 33 22.84 -0.81 -14.59
N ILE A 34 21.75 -1.55 -14.75
CA ILE A 34 21.47 -2.30 -15.98
C ILE A 34 21.21 -1.33 -17.13
N ASN A 35 20.48 -0.25 -16.88
CA ASN A 35 20.15 0.75 -17.88
C ASN A 35 21.41 1.44 -18.42
N GLU A 36 22.37 1.74 -17.56
CA GLU A 36 23.66 2.31 -17.96
C GLU A 36 24.44 1.37 -18.87
N LEU A 37 24.55 0.09 -18.50
CA LEU A 37 25.25 -0.91 -19.30
C LEU A 37 24.56 -1.19 -20.65
N VAL A 38 23.23 -1.20 -20.67
CA VAL A 38 22.45 -1.61 -21.85
C VAL A 38 22.15 -0.44 -22.78
N CYS A 39 21.69 0.68 -22.24
CA CYS A 39 21.28 1.86 -23.02
C CYS A 39 22.38 2.92 -23.11
N GLY A 40 23.29 3.01 -22.13
CA GLY A 40 24.47 3.90 -22.22
C GLY A 40 24.33 5.28 -21.58
N ALA A 41 23.24 5.54 -20.85
CA ALA A 41 23.06 6.75 -20.03
C ALA A 41 22.83 6.37 -18.56
N PRO A 42 23.15 7.26 -17.60
CA PRO A 42 22.86 7.06 -16.18
C PRO A 42 21.40 6.65 -15.99
N GLY A 43 21.18 5.52 -15.32
CA GLY A 43 19.88 4.84 -15.31
C GLY A 43 18.79 5.50 -14.47
N ASP A 44 19.12 6.58 -13.79
CA ASP A 44 18.26 7.41 -12.95
C ASP A 44 17.66 8.61 -13.69
N ALA A 45 18.11 8.88 -14.93
CA ALA A 45 17.55 9.97 -15.74
C ALA A 45 16.12 9.65 -16.21
N PRO A 46 15.14 10.58 -16.03
CA PRO A 46 13.79 10.42 -16.55
C PRO A 46 13.78 10.25 -18.07
N CYS A 47 12.88 9.43 -18.61
CA CYS A 47 12.78 9.14 -20.04
C CYS A 47 12.70 10.39 -20.93
N ALA A 48 12.04 11.45 -20.47
CA ALA A 48 11.92 12.72 -21.18
C ALA A 48 13.26 13.46 -21.37
N THR A 49 14.24 13.21 -20.50
CA THR A 49 15.53 13.93 -20.46
C THR A 49 16.74 13.04 -20.72
N SER A 50 16.60 11.72 -20.59
CA SER A 50 17.68 10.77 -20.87
C SER A 50 18.03 10.82 -22.36
N PRO A 51 19.30 11.08 -22.74
CA PRO A 51 19.72 11.12 -24.14
C PRO A 51 19.65 9.73 -24.79
N CYS A 52 19.91 8.67 -24.02
CA CYS A 52 19.92 7.28 -24.48
C CYS A 52 18.66 6.50 -24.08
N GLY A 53 17.68 7.17 -23.48
CA GLY A 53 16.47 6.53 -22.97
C GLY A 53 16.75 5.52 -21.85
N GLY A 54 15.99 4.42 -21.86
CA GLY A 54 16.09 3.38 -20.86
C GLY A 54 15.14 2.20 -21.05
N ALA A 55 15.28 1.16 -20.22
CA ALA A 55 14.55 -0.09 -20.35
C ALA A 55 13.01 0.06 -20.27
N GLY A 56 12.52 1.10 -19.58
CA GLY A 56 11.10 1.47 -19.52
C GLY A 56 10.71 2.66 -20.39
N CYS A 57 11.64 3.25 -21.14
CA CYS A 57 11.39 4.46 -21.89
C CYS A 57 10.77 4.17 -23.25
N ARG A 58 9.89 5.06 -23.68
CA ARG A 58 9.28 5.06 -25.00
C ARG A 58 9.52 6.39 -25.69
N ASP A 59 9.55 6.36 -27.02
CA ASP A 59 9.49 7.56 -27.85
C ASP A 59 8.02 7.99 -28.08
N GLU A 60 7.83 9.03 -28.90
CA GLU A 60 6.51 9.61 -29.18
C GLU A 60 5.59 8.66 -29.95
N ASP A 61 6.15 7.70 -30.69
CA ASP A 61 5.42 6.66 -31.41
C ASP A 61 5.10 5.46 -30.50
N GLY A 62 5.48 5.55 -29.22
CA GLY A 62 5.32 4.48 -28.25
C GLY A 62 6.29 3.33 -28.46
N GLN A 63 7.33 3.47 -29.28
CA GLN A 63 8.35 2.44 -29.46
C GLN A 63 9.37 2.48 -28.32
N PRO A 64 10.00 1.34 -27.98
CA PRO A 64 10.98 1.30 -26.91
C PRO A 64 12.21 2.15 -27.25
N ARG A 65 12.60 3.04 -26.33
CA ARG A 65 13.70 4.00 -26.52
C ARG A 65 14.88 3.62 -25.63
N CYS A 66 15.89 2.94 -26.18
CA CYS A 66 17.12 2.55 -25.48
C CYS A 66 18.30 2.59 -26.47
N GLY A 67 19.36 3.32 -26.14
CA GLY A 67 20.53 3.50 -27.00
C GLY A 67 20.41 4.68 -27.96
N GLY A 68 21.15 4.62 -29.07
CA GLY A 68 21.25 5.68 -30.07
C GLY A 68 22.70 5.94 -30.52
N LEU A 69 22.87 6.76 -31.55
CA LEU A 69 24.15 7.06 -32.21
C LEU A 69 25.26 7.59 -31.27
N SER A 70 24.88 8.27 -30.19
CA SER A 70 25.80 8.87 -29.21
C SER A 70 25.93 8.06 -27.91
N CYS A 71 25.34 6.88 -27.87
CA CYS A 71 25.25 6.06 -26.66
C CYS A 71 26.27 4.94 -26.69
N ASN A 72 26.85 4.63 -25.52
CA ASN A 72 27.90 3.61 -25.40
C ASN A 72 27.39 2.29 -24.80
N GLY A 73 26.06 2.15 -24.67
CA GLY A 73 25.43 0.95 -24.14
C GLY A 73 25.48 -0.22 -25.12
N ALA A 74 25.23 -1.42 -24.60
CA ALA A 74 25.23 -2.66 -25.37
C ALA A 74 24.30 -2.62 -26.61
N VAL A 75 23.14 -1.96 -26.52
CA VAL A 75 22.21 -1.83 -27.66
C VAL A 75 22.83 -1.01 -28.79
N ALA A 76 23.35 0.18 -28.48
CA ALA A 76 23.97 1.05 -29.48
C ALA A 76 25.21 0.40 -30.13
N MET A 77 26.01 -0.32 -29.35
CA MET A 77 27.16 -1.07 -29.86
C MET A 77 26.73 -2.22 -30.79
N ALA A 78 25.68 -2.96 -30.42
CA ALA A 78 25.14 -4.05 -31.24
C ALA A 78 24.56 -3.53 -32.56
N ASP A 79 23.78 -2.44 -32.52
CA ASP A 79 23.21 -1.81 -33.72
C ASP A 79 24.29 -1.29 -34.66
N LEU A 80 25.33 -0.63 -34.12
CA LEU A 80 26.47 -0.17 -34.90
C LEU A 80 27.22 -1.34 -35.54
N ALA A 81 27.47 -2.41 -34.79
CA ALA A 81 28.12 -3.60 -35.30
C ALA A 81 27.28 -4.28 -36.38
N LEU A 82 25.94 -4.31 -36.23
CA LEU A 82 25.03 -4.90 -37.20
C LEU A 82 25.00 -4.09 -38.50
N GLY A 83 24.93 -2.77 -38.38
CA GLY A 83 25.03 -1.86 -39.52
C GLY A 83 26.34 -2.02 -40.28
N ARG A 84 27.47 -2.12 -39.56
CA ARG A 84 28.79 -2.38 -40.17
C ARG A 84 28.83 -3.75 -40.84
N ALA A 85 28.34 -4.81 -40.20
CA ALA A 85 28.31 -6.16 -40.77
C ALA A 85 27.50 -6.21 -42.07
N ARG A 86 26.30 -5.60 -42.10
CA ARG A 86 25.45 -5.49 -43.31
C ARG A 86 26.12 -4.70 -44.43
N HIS A 87 26.75 -3.57 -44.07
CA HIS A 87 27.48 -2.77 -45.05
C HIS A 87 28.66 -3.57 -45.64
N THR A 88 29.49 -4.17 -44.79
CA THR A 88 30.60 -5.03 -45.21
C THR A 88 30.13 -6.21 -46.06
N GLN A 89 29.01 -6.85 -45.73
CA GLN A 89 28.44 -7.92 -46.54
C GLN A 89 28.05 -7.43 -47.94
N THR A 90 27.36 -6.29 -48.03
CA THR A 90 26.96 -5.69 -49.32
C THR A 90 28.18 -5.35 -50.18
N GLU A 91 29.19 -4.72 -49.58
CA GLU A 91 30.44 -4.36 -50.26
C GLU A 91 31.22 -5.59 -50.73
N LEU A 92 31.29 -6.65 -49.91
CA LEU A 92 31.93 -7.92 -50.30
C LEU A 92 31.18 -8.62 -51.42
N GLN A 93 29.85 -8.61 -51.41
CA GLN A 93 29.05 -9.17 -52.51
C GLN A 93 29.31 -8.45 -53.82
N ARG A 94 29.36 -7.11 -53.79
CA ARG A 94 29.72 -6.29 -54.96
C ARG A 94 31.13 -6.61 -55.46
N ALA A 95 32.11 -6.59 -54.56
CA ALA A 95 33.50 -6.88 -54.90
C ALA A 95 33.70 -8.30 -55.48
N LEU A 96 32.97 -9.29 -54.95
CA LEU A 96 33.00 -10.67 -55.48
C LEU A 96 32.37 -10.77 -56.88
N ALA A 97 31.28 -10.04 -57.14
CA ALA A 97 30.65 -10.00 -58.46
C ALA A 97 31.57 -9.34 -59.50
N GLU A 98 32.12 -8.17 -59.18
CA GLU A 98 33.08 -7.46 -60.04
C GLU A 98 34.35 -8.29 -60.27
N GLY A 99 34.90 -8.89 -59.20
CA GLY A 99 36.05 -9.77 -59.25
C GLY A 99 35.82 -11.01 -60.11
N GLY A 100 34.61 -11.57 -60.10
CA GLY A 100 34.20 -12.68 -60.99
C GLY A 100 34.26 -12.30 -62.47
N GLY A 101 33.84 -11.07 -62.80
CA GLY A 101 33.94 -10.53 -64.17
C GLY A 101 35.40 -10.41 -64.64
N ILE A 102 36.27 -9.86 -63.80
CA ILE A 102 37.72 -9.75 -64.09
C ILE A 102 38.33 -11.13 -64.28
N LEU A 103 37.98 -12.10 -63.42
CA LEU A 103 38.44 -13.49 -63.51
C LEU A 103 38.07 -14.11 -64.86
N SER A 104 36.85 -13.89 -65.32
CA SER A 104 36.39 -14.34 -66.64
C SER A 104 37.18 -13.69 -67.77
N GLN A 105 37.44 -12.39 -67.69
CA GLN A 105 38.23 -11.67 -68.70
C GLN A 105 39.67 -12.19 -68.76
N VAL A 106 40.33 -12.38 -67.62
CA VAL A 106 41.71 -12.91 -67.56
C VAL A 106 41.78 -14.34 -68.10
N ALA A 107 40.80 -15.18 -67.77
CA ALA A 107 40.71 -16.54 -68.31
C ALA A 107 40.57 -16.55 -69.84
N GLU A 108 39.74 -15.65 -70.38
CA GLU A 108 39.56 -15.48 -71.81
C GLU A 108 40.81 -14.92 -72.50
N THR A 109 41.47 -13.92 -71.93
CA THR A 109 42.75 -13.39 -72.44
C THR A 109 43.83 -14.48 -72.47
N ARG A 110 43.91 -15.32 -71.42
CA ARG A 110 44.83 -16.47 -71.40
C ARG A 110 44.53 -17.43 -72.55
N ARG A 111 43.26 -17.76 -72.79
CA ARG A 111 42.84 -18.65 -73.89
C ARG A 111 43.26 -18.07 -75.24
N GLN A 112 42.96 -16.79 -75.48
CA GLN A 112 43.31 -16.09 -76.72
C GLN A 112 44.83 -16.02 -76.95
N ALA A 113 45.60 -15.73 -75.89
CA ALA A 113 47.06 -15.71 -75.96
C ALA A 113 47.62 -17.11 -76.29
N GLY A 114 47.07 -18.17 -75.68
CA GLY A 114 47.45 -19.55 -76.02
C GLY A 114 47.14 -19.94 -77.47
N GLU A 115 45.99 -19.50 -78.00
CA GLU A 115 45.64 -19.72 -79.41
C GLU A 115 46.55 -18.94 -80.37
N ALA A 116 46.89 -17.70 -80.03
CA ALA A 116 47.83 -16.89 -80.81
C ALA A 116 49.22 -17.54 -80.83
N GLN A 117 49.69 -18.04 -79.69
CA GLN A 117 50.94 -18.77 -79.57
C GLN A 117 50.95 -20.02 -80.46
N GLN A 118 49.90 -20.85 -80.41
CA GLN A 118 49.80 -22.05 -81.24
C GLN A 118 49.82 -21.73 -82.74
N ARG A 119 49.10 -20.67 -83.16
CA ARG A 119 49.10 -20.24 -84.56
C ARG A 119 50.46 -19.72 -85.02
N ALA A 120 51.12 -18.92 -84.20
CA ALA A 120 52.46 -18.42 -84.49
C ALA A 120 53.47 -19.58 -84.59
N GLN A 121 53.39 -20.57 -83.70
CA GLN A 121 54.26 -21.76 -83.75
C GLN A 121 54.02 -22.58 -85.02
N ALA A 122 52.75 -22.83 -85.36
CA ALA A 122 52.41 -23.56 -86.58
C ALA A 122 52.89 -22.85 -87.86
N ALA A 123 52.85 -21.51 -87.87
CA ALA A 123 53.38 -20.71 -88.97
C ALA A 123 54.91 -20.82 -89.07
N LEU A 124 55.61 -20.74 -87.93
CA LEU A 124 57.07 -20.91 -87.84
C LEU A 124 57.50 -22.30 -88.32
N ASP A 125 56.85 -23.36 -87.83
CA ASP A 125 57.13 -24.75 -88.19
C ASP A 125 56.95 -24.97 -89.70
N LYS A 126 55.84 -24.47 -90.27
CA LYS A 126 55.56 -24.58 -91.70
C LYS A 126 56.60 -23.85 -92.54
N ALA A 127 57.03 -22.67 -92.11
CA ALA A 127 58.01 -21.89 -92.85
C ALA A 127 59.41 -22.52 -92.78
N ASN A 128 59.81 -23.07 -91.62
CA ASN A 128 61.04 -23.85 -91.48
C ASN A 128 61.03 -25.10 -92.38
N ALA A 129 59.89 -25.79 -92.49
CA ALA A 129 59.73 -26.91 -93.41
C ALA A 129 59.90 -26.48 -94.88
N SER A 130 59.27 -25.36 -95.29
CA SER A 130 59.44 -24.79 -96.63
C SER A 130 60.90 -24.38 -96.91
N ARG A 131 61.59 -23.78 -95.93
CA ARG A 131 63.02 -23.46 -96.07
C ARG A 131 63.85 -24.72 -96.31
N GLY A 132 63.63 -25.78 -95.52
CA GLY A 132 64.34 -27.05 -95.68
C GLY A 132 64.13 -27.67 -97.06
N GLN A 133 62.91 -27.60 -97.61
CA GLN A 133 62.61 -28.06 -98.98
C GLN A 133 63.38 -27.27 -100.04
N VAL A 134 63.47 -25.94 -99.89
CA VAL A 134 64.21 -25.07 -100.82
C VAL A 134 65.72 -25.31 -100.73
N GLU A 135 66.27 -25.43 -99.51
CA GLU A 135 67.68 -25.73 -99.29
C GLU A 135 68.07 -27.08 -99.90
N GLN A 136 67.23 -28.10 -99.71
CA GLN A 136 67.42 -29.43 -100.31
C GLN A 136 67.36 -29.35 -101.84
N ALA A 137 66.35 -28.70 -102.42
CA ALA A 137 66.24 -28.56 -103.88
C ALA A 137 67.42 -27.79 -104.48
N ASN A 138 67.94 -26.76 -103.78
CA ASN A 138 69.14 -26.04 -104.21
C ASN A 138 70.39 -26.94 -104.17
N GLN A 139 70.52 -27.78 -103.15
CA GLN A 139 71.63 -28.72 -103.03
C GLN A 139 71.60 -29.76 -104.15
N GLU A 140 70.44 -30.37 -104.40
CA GLU A 140 70.23 -31.31 -105.51
C GLU A 140 70.56 -30.66 -106.86
N LEU A 141 70.16 -29.40 -107.07
CA LEU A 141 70.49 -28.65 -108.28
C LEU A 141 72.00 -28.42 -108.42
N ARG A 142 72.70 -28.06 -107.34
CA ARG A 142 74.16 -27.88 -107.36
C ARG A 142 74.90 -29.19 -107.66
N GLU A 143 74.46 -30.29 -107.08
CA GLU A 143 75.00 -31.63 -107.33
C GLU A 143 74.78 -32.05 -108.80
N LEU A 144 73.62 -31.76 -109.36
CA LEU A 144 73.33 -31.98 -110.78
C LEU A 144 74.26 -31.14 -111.67
N ILE A 145 74.41 -29.84 -111.39
CA ILE A 145 75.32 -28.96 -112.15
C ILE A 145 76.76 -29.46 -112.08
N GLN A 146 77.21 -29.87 -110.90
CA GLN A 146 78.56 -30.41 -110.73
C GLN A 146 78.74 -31.71 -111.52
N SER A 147 77.75 -32.62 -111.48
CA SER A 147 77.75 -33.86 -112.25
C SER A 147 77.84 -33.60 -113.76
N VAL A 148 77.09 -32.61 -114.27
CA VAL A 148 77.16 -32.19 -115.68
C VAL A 148 78.54 -31.61 -116.00
N LYS A 149 79.10 -30.77 -115.12
CA LYS A 149 80.42 -30.17 -115.31
C LYS A 149 81.53 -31.22 -115.33
N ASP A 150 81.46 -32.20 -114.43
CA ASP A 150 82.42 -33.30 -114.34
C ASP A 150 82.34 -34.18 -115.59
N PHE A 151 81.13 -34.48 -116.07
CA PHE A 151 80.91 -35.19 -117.34
C PHE A 151 81.54 -34.45 -118.53
N LEU A 152 81.32 -33.13 -118.63
CA LEU A 152 81.89 -32.29 -119.71
C LEU A 152 83.40 -32.11 -119.62
N SER A 153 84.01 -32.32 -118.44
CA SER A 153 85.44 -32.11 -118.19
C SER A 153 86.27 -33.40 -118.26
N GLN A 154 85.64 -34.57 -118.36
CA GLN A 154 86.34 -35.85 -118.54
C GLN A 154 86.92 -35.95 -119.95
N GLU A 155 88.25 -35.99 -120.04
CA GLU A 155 88.97 -36.25 -121.30
C GLU A 155 88.59 -37.65 -121.83
N GLY A 156 87.83 -37.68 -122.93
CA GLY A 156 87.40 -38.91 -123.60
C GLY A 156 85.88 -39.06 -123.79
N ALA A 157 85.06 -38.08 -123.40
CA ALA A 157 83.65 -38.07 -123.80
C ALA A 157 83.54 -37.99 -125.33
N ASP A 158 83.01 -39.03 -125.97
CA ASP A 158 82.85 -39.06 -127.41
C ASP A 158 81.82 -38.00 -127.87
N PRO A 159 81.94 -37.45 -129.09
CA PRO A 159 81.07 -36.38 -129.57
C PRO A 159 79.57 -36.68 -129.46
N ASP A 160 79.17 -37.95 -129.66
CA ASP A 160 77.76 -38.36 -129.62
C ASP A 160 77.23 -38.36 -128.18
N SER A 161 78.06 -38.75 -127.20
CA SER A 161 77.73 -38.65 -125.78
C SER A 161 77.61 -37.20 -125.29
N ILE A 162 78.46 -36.30 -125.80
CA ILE A 162 78.37 -34.85 -125.51
C ILE A 162 77.09 -34.27 -126.14
N GLU A 163 76.78 -34.63 -127.39
CA GLU A 163 75.55 -34.20 -128.06
C GLU A 163 74.31 -34.70 -127.30
N MET A 164 74.27 -35.98 -126.90
CA MET A 164 73.16 -36.56 -126.15
C MET A 164 72.94 -35.83 -124.82
N VAL A 165 73.99 -35.53 -124.06
CA VAL A 165 73.88 -34.78 -122.81
C VAL A 165 73.51 -33.32 -123.08
N ALA A 166 74.07 -32.68 -124.11
CA ALA A 166 73.70 -31.32 -124.48
C ALA A 166 72.22 -31.23 -124.91
N THR A 167 71.72 -32.17 -125.71
CA THR A 167 70.30 -32.27 -126.09
C THR A 167 69.44 -32.53 -124.85
N ARG A 168 69.88 -33.42 -123.94
CA ARG A 168 69.12 -33.70 -122.71
C ARG A 168 69.11 -32.53 -121.73
N VAL A 169 70.18 -31.74 -121.67
CA VAL A 169 70.26 -30.48 -120.92
C VAL A 169 69.43 -29.38 -121.57
N LEU A 170 69.33 -29.34 -122.90
CA LEU A 170 68.42 -28.44 -123.62
C LEU A 170 66.95 -28.85 -123.45
N GLU A 171 66.67 -30.15 -123.31
CA GLU A 171 65.34 -30.69 -122.97
C GLU A 171 64.98 -30.51 -121.49
N LEU A 172 65.97 -30.37 -120.61
CA LEU A 172 65.77 -29.96 -119.23
C LEU A 172 65.29 -28.52 -119.25
N SER A 173 63.97 -28.36 -119.24
CA SER A 173 63.33 -27.09 -118.97
C SER A 173 63.72 -26.67 -117.57
N ILE A 174 64.62 -25.66 -117.47
CA ILE A 174 64.78 -24.92 -116.22
C ILE A 174 63.38 -24.39 -115.90
N PRO A 175 62.75 -24.83 -114.79
CA PRO A 175 61.31 -24.60 -114.59
C PRO A 175 60.95 -23.11 -114.48
N ALA A 176 61.94 -22.24 -114.33
CA ALA A 176 61.80 -20.82 -114.11
C ALA A 176 62.97 -20.03 -114.74
N SER A 177 62.70 -18.83 -115.26
CA SER A 177 63.74 -17.91 -115.75
C SER A 177 64.64 -17.40 -114.60
N PRO A 178 65.85 -16.89 -114.87
CA PRO A 178 66.72 -16.29 -113.84
C PRO A 178 66.01 -15.20 -113.02
N GLU A 179 65.16 -14.39 -113.66
CA GLU A 179 64.36 -13.37 -112.99
C GLU A 179 63.31 -13.99 -112.07
N GLN A 180 62.65 -15.08 -112.49
CA GLN A 180 61.67 -15.80 -111.67
C GLN A 180 62.35 -16.47 -110.46
N ILE A 181 63.56 -16.98 -110.62
CA ILE A 181 64.36 -17.55 -109.51
C ILE A 181 64.78 -16.44 -108.54
N GLN A 182 65.24 -15.29 -109.02
CA GLN A 182 65.57 -14.15 -108.17
C GLN A 182 64.34 -13.59 -107.44
N HIS A 183 63.19 -13.51 -108.11
CA HIS A 183 61.93 -13.11 -107.51
C HIS A 183 61.51 -14.07 -106.39
N LEU A 184 61.58 -15.38 -106.66
CA LEU A 184 61.26 -16.40 -105.65
C LEU A 184 62.25 -16.36 -104.47
N ALA A 185 63.55 -16.16 -104.74
CA ALA A 185 64.56 -16.00 -103.69
C ALA A 185 64.32 -14.73 -102.85
N ALA A 186 63.89 -13.63 -103.47
CA ALA A 186 63.51 -12.41 -102.78
C ALA A 186 62.23 -12.60 -101.93
N GLU A 187 61.21 -13.29 -102.47
CA GLU A 187 60.01 -13.66 -101.70
C GLU A 187 60.33 -14.57 -100.52
N ILE A 188 61.22 -15.56 -100.70
CA ILE A 188 61.69 -16.43 -99.62
C ILE A 188 62.46 -15.62 -98.59
N ALA A 189 63.37 -14.73 -99.00
CA ALA A 189 64.12 -13.87 -98.08
C ALA A 189 63.20 -12.94 -97.27
N GLU A 190 62.18 -12.37 -97.90
CA GLU A 190 61.18 -11.53 -97.23
C GLU A 190 60.32 -12.36 -96.26
N ARG A 191 59.88 -13.56 -96.68
CA ARG A 191 59.16 -14.50 -95.82
C ARG A 191 60.01 -14.95 -94.63
N VAL A 192 61.28 -15.26 -94.83
CA VAL A 192 62.22 -15.63 -93.75
C VAL A 192 62.46 -14.45 -92.81
N ARG A 193 62.58 -13.23 -93.33
CA ARG A 193 62.69 -12.02 -92.50
C ARG A 193 61.44 -11.82 -91.63
N SER A 194 60.26 -12.10 -92.18
CA SER A 194 59.00 -12.09 -91.42
C SER A 194 58.92 -13.17 -90.32
N LEU A 195 59.76 -14.22 -90.35
CA LEU A 195 59.83 -15.23 -89.29
C LEU A 195 60.59 -14.74 -88.06
N ALA A 196 61.57 -13.86 -88.22
CA ALA A 196 62.26 -13.24 -87.07
C ALA A 196 61.27 -12.41 -86.21
N ASP A 197 60.24 -11.85 -86.84
CA ASP A 197 59.13 -11.21 -86.14
C ASP A 197 58.24 -12.24 -85.41
N VAL A 198 58.05 -13.44 -85.97
CA VAL A 198 57.28 -14.54 -85.34
C VAL A 198 57.96 -15.06 -84.08
N ASP A 199 59.28 -15.22 -84.07
CA ASP A 199 60.03 -15.62 -82.87
C ASP A 199 59.85 -14.60 -81.74
N THR A 200 59.92 -13.30 -82.06
CA THR A 200 59.67 -12.21 -81.10
C THR A 200 58.22 -12.22 -80.60
N ILE A 201 57.25 -12.51 -81.49
CA ILE A 201 55.83 -12.66 -81.11
C ILE A 201 55.66 -13.85 -80.19
N LEU A 202 56.31 -14.99 -80.47
CA LEU A 202 56.22 -16.21 -79.65
C LEU A 202 56.81 -15.98 -78.25
N GLU A 203 57.99 -15.38 -78.13
CA GLU A 203 58.58 -15.05 -76.82
C GLU A 203 57.68 -14.14 -75.99
N ARG A 204 57.14 -13.07 -76.60
CA ARG A 204 56.20 -12.17 -75.93
C ARG A 204 54.92 -12.90 -75.51
N THR A 205 54.36 -13.73 -76.39
CA THR A 205 53.11 -14.45 -76.13
C THR A 205 53.29 -15.49 -75.01
N VAL A 206 54.44 -16.18 -74.92
CA VAL A 206 54.77 -17.07 -73.79
C VAL A 206 54.80 -16.28 -72.48
N GLY A 207 55.46 -15.12 -72.48
CA GLY A 207 55.50 -14.23 -71.33
C GLY A 207 54.11 -13.76 -70.90
N ASP A 208 53.26 -13.40 -71.85
CA ASP A 208 51.88 -12.95 -71.61
C ASP A 208 50.98 -14.07 -71.09
N VAL A 209 51.09 -15.29 -71.63
CA VAL A 209 50.37 -16.48 -71.13
C VAL A 209 50.74 -16.75 -69.67
N HIS A 210 52.03 -16.79 -69.34
CA HIS A 210 52.48 -17.00 -67.96
C HIS A 210 52.02 -15.88 -67.03
N ARG A 211 52.07 -14.63 -67.48
CA ARG A 211 51.58 -13.50 -66.69
C ARG A 211 50.07 -13.60 -66.44
N ALA A 212 49.28 -13.96 -67.46
CA ALA A 212 47.84 -14.19 -67.33
C ALA A 212 47.51 -15.36 -66.41
N GLU A 213 48.28 -16.46 -66.44
CA GLU A 213 48.13 -17.59 -65.53
C GLU A 213 48.38 -17.21 -64.06
N ARG A 214 49.44 -16.44 -63.78
CA ARG A 214 49.70 -15.95 -62.42
C ARG A 214 48.58 -15.03 -61.94
N LEU A 215 48.13 -14.08 -62.78
CA LEU A 215 47.02 -13.19 -62.45
C LEU A 215 45.73 -13.95 -62.18
N LEU A 216 45.46 -15.02 -62.95
CA LEU A 216 44.30 -15.89 -62.74
C LEU A 216 44.37 -16.58 -61.37
N GLN A 217 45.54 -17.12 -61.01
CA GLN A 217 45.73 -17.77 -59.70
C GLN A 217 45.61 -16.77 -58.53
N GLU A 218 46.21 -15.59 -58.67
CA GLU A 218 46.10 -14.51 -57.67
C GLU A 218 44.64 -14.06 -57.49
N ALA A 219 43.92 -13.87 -58.60
CA ALA A 219 42.50 -13.51 -58.56
C ALA A 219 41.64 -14.61 -57.91
N GLN A 220 41.89 -15.90 -58.20
CA GLN A 220 41.21 -17.02 -57.53
C GLN A 220 41.47 -17.02 -56.02
N ARG A 221 42.73 -16.83 -55.59
CA ARG A 221 43.08 -16.76 -54.16
C ARG A 221 42.42 -15.56 -53.48
N ALA A 222 42.39 -14.40 -54.14
CA ALA A 222 41.72 -13.21 -53.63
C ALA A 222 40.20 -13.45 -53.49
N ARG A 223 39.57 -14.09 -54.49
CA ARG A 223 38.16 -14.47 -54.43
C ARG A 223 37.86 -15.39 -53.25
N SER A 224 38.62 -16.47 -53.07
CA SER A 224 38.41 -17.40 -51.95
C SER A 224 38.60 -16.73 -50.57
N ARG A 225 39.54 -15.78 -50.44
CA ARG A 225 39.68 -14.97 -49.22
C ARG A 225 38.46 -14.08 -48.98
N ALA A 226 37.99 -13.39 -50.02
CA ALA A 226 36.81 -12.53 -49.93
C ALA A 226 35.52 -13.33 -49.63
N GLU A 227 35.37 -14.53 -50.19
CA GLU A 227 34.30 -15.48 -49.83
C GLU A 227 34.37 -15.87 -48.35
N GLY A 228 35.57 -16.13 -47.83
CA GLY A 228 35.78 -16.41 -46.41
C GLY A 228 35.43 -15.24 -45.48
N GLU A 229 35.81 -14.01 -45.84
CA GLU A 229 35.44 -12.80 -45.08
C GLU A 229 33.92 -12.53 -45.17
N LYS A 230 33.29 -12.79 -46.31
CA LYS A 230 31.83 -12.69 -46.46
C LYS A 230 31.12 -13.63 -45.50
N GLN A 231 31.57 -14.88 -45.41
CA GLN A 231 30.97 -15.87 -44.50
C GLN A 231 31.13 -15.48 -43.02
N LYS A 232 32.27 -14.89 -42.65
CA LYS A 232 32.45 -14.32 -41.30
C LYS A 232 31.49 -13.16 -41.05
N ALA A 233 31.35 -12.24 -41.99
CA ALA A 233 30.41 -11.12 -41.89
C ALA A 233 28.96 -11.60 -41.74
N GLU A 234 28.56 -12.64 -42.50
CA GLU A 234 27.24 -13.29 -42.40
C GLU A 234 27.02 -13.95 -41.03
N THR A 235 28.04 -14.62 -40.50
CA THR A 235 27.97 -15.24 -39.16
C THR A 235 27.82 -14.18 -38.06
N VAL A 236 28.59 -13.08 -38.16
CA VAL A 236 28.49 -11.94 -37.23
C VAL A 236 27.13 -11.27 -37.33
N GLN A 237 26.61 -11.05 -38.54
CA GLN A 237 25.28 -10.49 -38.75
C GLN A 237 24.21 -11.36 -38.10
N ALA A 238 24.23 -12.68 -38.35
CA ALA A 238 23.25 -13.60 -37.76
C ALA A 238 23.30 -13.59 -36.21
N ALA A 239 24.50 -13.55 -35.63
CA ALA A 239 24.68 -13.45 -34.18
C ALA A 239 24.14 -12.13 -33.61
N LEU A 240 24.33 -11.02 -34.33
CA LEU A 240 23.82 -9.71 -33.92
C LEU A 240 22.30 -9.58 -34.08
N GLU A 241 21.72 -10.20 -35.11
CA GLU A 241 20.26 -10.27 -35.28
C GLU A 241 19.61 -11.16 -34.19
N GLU A 242 20.25 -12.25 -33.79
CA GLU A 242 19.83 -13.03 -32.62
C GLU A 242 19.92 -12.21 -31.33
N ALA A 243 21.03 -11.49 -31.12
CA ALA A 243 21.21 -10.61 -29.97
C ALA A 243 20.14 -9.53 -29.92
N GLN A 244 19.77 -8.93 -31.06
CA GLN A 244 18.70 -7.94 -31.15
C GLN A 244 17.33 -8.54 -30.76
N ARG A 245 17.02 -9.77 -31.20
CA ARG A 245 15.79 -10.47 -30.78
C ARG A 245 15.77 -10.77 -29.28
N ALA A 246 16.88 -11.26 -28.74
CA ALA A 246 17.02 -11.53 -27.32
C ALA A 246 16.91 -10.24 -26.48
N GLN A 247 17.48 -9.14 -26.95
CA GLN A 247 17.33 -7.82 -26.33
C GLN A 247 15.87 -7.36 -26.33
N GLY A 248 15.14 -7.53 -27.44
CA GLY A 248 13.71 -7.21 -27.50
C GLY A 248 12.87 -8.02 -26.49
N ALA A 249 13.14 -9.32 -26.37
CA ALA A 249 12.48 -10.18 -25.38
C ALA A 249 12.81 -9.76 -23.93
N ALA A 250 14.09 -9.45 -23.67
CA ALA A 250 14.55 -8.96 -22.37
C ALA A 250 13.88 -7.61 -22.02
N GLN A 251 13.76 -6.69 -22.98
CA GLN A 251 13.10 -5.41 -22.76
C GLN A 251 11.61 -5.58 -22.43
N GLY A 252 10.92 -6.50 -23.10
CA GLY A 252 9.54 -6.86 -22.77
C GLY A 252 9.40 -7.43 -21.34
N ALA A 253 10.31 -8.33 -20.95
CA ALA A 253 10.32 -8.90 -19.59
C ALA A 253 10.63 -7.85 -18.52
N ILE A 254 11.59 -6.96 -18.77
CA ILE A 254 11.92 -5.85 -17.87
C ILE A 254 10.72 -4.92 -17.71
N GLN A 255 10.02 -4.61 -18.80
CA GLN A 255 8.82 -3.79 -18.75
C GLN A 255 7.71 -4.44 -17.91
N GLY A 256 7.50 -5.75 -18.05
CA GLY A 256 6.60 -6.49 -17.16
C GLY A 256 7.02 -6.35 -15.69
N ALA A 257 8.31 -6.54 -15.40
CA ALA A 257 8.82 -6.40 -14.03
C ALA A 257 8.69 -4.97 -13.45
N VAL A 258 8.81 -3.92 -14.28
CA VAL A 258 8.59 -2.53 -13.85
C VAL A 258 7.14 -2.33 -13.44
N VAL A 259 6.18 -2.82 -14.23
CA VAL A 259 4.75 -2.75 -13.91
C VAL A 259 4.46 -3.53 -12.63
N ASP A 260 4.93 -4.76 -12.52
CA ASP A 260 4.75 -5.60 -11.33
C ASP A 260 5.34 -4.94 -10.07
N THR A 261 6.48 -4.25 -10.21
CA THR A 261 7.11 -3.51 -9.10
C THR A 261 6.26 -2.32 -8.68
N GLN A 262 5.76 -1.53 -9.63
CA GLN A 262 4.87 -0.40 -9.34
C GLN A 262 3.57 -0.86 -8.66
N ASP A 263 2.95 -1.94 -9.16
CA ASP A 263 1.75 -2.53 -8.57
C ASP A 263 2.02 -3.05 -7.15
N THR A 264 3.19 -3.65 -6.93
CA THR A 264 3.64 -4.11 -5.62
C THR A 264 3.84 -2.94 -4.65
N GLU A 265 4.50 -1.85 -5.08
CA GLU A 265 4.68 -0.64 -4.28
C GLU A 265 3.35 0.00 -3.90
N GLN A 266 2.42 0.13 -4.85
CA GLN A 266 1.08 0.65 -4.59
C GLN A 266 0.32 -0.24 -3.60
N THR A 267 0.40 -1.56 -3.76
CA THR A 267 -0.22 -2.51 -2.83
C THR A 267 0.40 -2.39 -1.43
N LEU A 268 1.72 -2.23 -1.34
CA LEU A 268 2.43 -2.04 -0.08
C LEU A 268 1.95 -0.79 0.64
N HIS A 269 1.81 0.33 -0.08
CA HIS A 269 1.26 1.57 0.47
C HIS A 269 -0.17 1.37 1.01
N GLN A 270 -1.05 0.70 0.26
CA GLN A 270 -2.42 0.43 0.73
C GLN A 270 -2.44 -0.45 1.99
N VAL A 271 -1.55 -1.45 2.07
CA VAL A 271 -1.45 -2.30 3.27
C VAL A 271 -0.94 -1.50 4.47
N GLN A 272 0.04 -0.62 4.28
CA GLN A 272 0.53 0.28 5.33
C GLN A 272 -0.57 1.22 5.85
N GLU A 273 -1.36 1.83 4.95
CA GLU A 273 -2.49 2.68 5.34
C GLU A 273 -3.55 1.90 6.14
N ARG A 274 -3.92 0.70 5.69
CA ARG A 274 -4.88 -0.15 6.41
C ARG A 274 -4.35 -0.59 7.78
N MET A 275 -3.05 -0.89 7.87
CA MET A 275 -2.39 -1.23 9.14
C MET A 275 -2.44 -0.06 10.12
N ALA A 276 -2.10 1.16 9.67
CA ALA A 276 -2.19 2.36 10.49
C ALA A 276 -3.63 2.62 10.98
N GLY A 277 -4.63 2.43 10.12
CA GLY A 277 -6.04 2.53 10.49
C GLY A 277 -6.46 1.49 11.54
N ALA A 278 -5.98 0.25 11.42
CA ALA A 278 -6.24 -0.81 12.39
C ALA A 278 -5.59 -0.53 13.76
N GLU A 279 -4.35 -0.02 13.79
CA GLU A 279 -3.67 0.43 15.00
C GLU A 279 -4.48 1.50 15.75
N GLN A 280 -4.95 2.51 15.02
CA GLN A 280 -5.74 3.60 15.58
C GLN A 280 -7.08 3.10 16.16
N ALA A 281 -7.78 2.24 15.43
CA ALA A 281 -9.02 1.63 15.89
C ALA A 281 -8.82 0.79 17.17
N LEU A 282 -7.73 0.03 17.24
CA LEU A 282 -7.41 -0.77 18.42
C LEU A 282 -7.06 0.11 19.63
N SER A 283 -6.28 1.17 19.43
CA SER A 283 -5.97 2.15 20.50
C SER A 283 -7.25 2.76 21.08
N SER A 284 -8.17 3.19 20.21
CA SER A 284 -9.49 3.70 20.61
C SER A 284 -10.33 2.66 21.36
N ALA A 285 -10.34 1.39 20.91
CA ALA A 285 -11.03 0.32 21.62
C ALA A 285 -10.40 0.05 22.99
N GLY A 286 -9.07 0.12 23.11
CA GLY A 286 -8.34 0.01 24.36
C GLY A 286 -8.70 1.09 25.37
N GLN A 287 -8.80 2.36 24.93
CA GLN A 287 -9.25 3.47 25.77
C GLN A 287 -10.70 3.28 26.25
N ARG A 288 -11.60 2.88 25.35
CA ARG A 288 -13.00 2.56 25.69
C ARG A 288 -13.09 1.43 26.71
N ALA A 289 -12.30 0.37 26.55
CA ALA A 289 -12.25 -0.73 27.50
C ALA A 289 -11.76 -0.29 28.89
N GLN A 290 -10.74 0.57 28.96
CA GLN A 290 -10.26 1.15 30.23
C GLN A 290 -11.35 1.99 30.91
N GLN A 291 -12.05 2.84 30.15
CA GLN A 291 -13.16 3.64 30.66
C GLN A 291 -14.28 2.75 31.21
N LEU A 292 -14.66 1.70 30.47
CA LEU A 292 -15.68 0.75 30.90
C LEU A 292 -15.29 0.02 32.18
N ASN A 293 -14.00 -0.34 32.31
CA ASN A 293 -13.47 -0.96 33.51
C ASN A 293 -13.57 -0.01 34.73
N GLY A 294 -13.27 1.28 34.55
CA GLY A 294 -13.45 2.30 35.58
C GLY A 294 -14.92 2.48 35.98
N LEU A 295 -15.84 2.51 35.00
CA LEU A 295 -17.29 2.56 35.26
C LEU A 295 -17.78 1.31 36.01
N LEU A 296 -17.27 0.13 35.67
CA LEU A 296 -17.60 -1.12 36.34
C LEU A 296 -17.16 -1.10 37.81
N GLU A 297 -15.95 -0.64 38.11
CA GLU A 297 -15.47 -0.51 39.49
C GLU A 297 -16.29 0.51 40.29
N ALA A 298 -16.64 1.65 39.69
CA ALA A 298 -17.55 2.62 40.31
C ALA A 298 -18.95 2.02 40.58
N LEU A 299 -19.46 1.21 39.66
CA LEU A 299 -20.75 0.52 39.82
C LEU A 299 -20.68 -0.52 40.95
N LYS A 300 -19.59 -1.29 41.05
CA LYS A 300 -19.37 -2.23 42.16
C LYS A 300 -19.39 -1.51 43.51
N LEU A 301 -18.69 -0.37 43.61
CA LEU A 301 -18.67 0.44 44.82
C LEU A 301 -20.06 0.98 45.18
N LYS A 302 -20.79 1.53 44.19
CA LYS A 302 -22.18 1.97 44.39
C LYS A 302 -23.10 0.84 44.82
N ARG A 303 -22.96 -0.35 44.22
CA ARG A 303 -23.76 -1.53 44.58
C ARG A 303 -23.50 -1.95 46.03
N ALA A 304 -22.24 -1.97 46.47
CA ALA A 304 -21.89 -2.24 47.86
C ALA A 304 -22.49 -1.19 48.81
N GLY A 305 -22.41 0.09 48.44
CA GLY A 305 -23.03 1.19 49.20
C GLY A 305 -24.56 1.06 49.32
N ASN A 306 -25.24 0.77 48.21
CA ASN A 306 -26.69 0.55 48.20
C ASN A 306 -27.08 -0.67 49.04
N SER A 307 -26.29 -1.74 48.99
CA SER A 307 -26.52 -2.93 49.83
C SER A 307 -26.43 -2.59 51.31
N LEU A 308 -25.40 -1.83 51.73
CA LEU A 308 -25.24 -1.40 53.11
C LEU A 308 -26.37 -0.47 53.55
N ALA A 309 -26.78 0.48 52.69
CA ALA A 309 -27.90 1.37 52.95
C ALA A 309 -29.22 0.60 53.12
N ALA A 310 -29.46 -0.41 52.27
CA ALA A 310 -30.62 -1.29 52.39
C ALA A 310 -30.62 -2.06 53.71
N SER A 311 -29.50 -2.67 54.10
CA SER A 311 -29.39 -3.36 55.39
C SER A 311 -29.62 -2.44 56.59
N ARG A 312 -29.10 -1.20 56.56
CA ARG A 312 -29.37 -0.20 57.61
C ARG A 312 -30.83 0.23 57.65
N ALA A 313 -31.47 0.38 56.49
CA ALA A 313 -32.88 0.72 56.42
C ALA A 313 -33.75 -0.42 56.97
N GLU A 314 -33.42 -1.67 56.67
CA GLU A 314 -34.08 -2.86 57.21
C GLU A 314 -33.93 -2.96 58.73
N GLU A 315 -32.71 -2.75 59.26
CA GLU A 315 -32.45 -2.71 60.71
C GLU A 315 -33.24 -1.58 61.38
N THR A 316 -33.25 -0.39 60.79
CA THR A 316 -34.00 0.76 61.31
C THR A 316 -35.51 0.49 61.30
N ALA A 317 -36.03 -0.09 60.22
CA ALA A 317 -37.43 -0.48 60.13
C ALA A 317 -37.80 -1.54 61.17
N SER A 318 -36.94 -2.55 61.37
CA SER A 318 -37.12 -3.58 62.40
C SER A 318 -37.12 -3.00 63.81
N ASN A 319 -36.19 -2.09 64.12
CA ASN A 319 -36.15 -1.37 65.40
C ASN A 319 -37.41 -0.51 65.60
N ALA A 320 -37.82 0.26 64.59
CA ALA A 320 -39.03 1.07 64.65
C ALA A 320 -40.28 0.20 64.88
N GLN A 321 -40.37 -0.95 64.21
CA GLN A 321 -41.44 -1.93 64.42
C GLN A 321 -41.40 -2.51 65.85
N GLY A 322 -40.21 -2.82 66.37
CA GLY A 322 -40.03 -3.28 67.75
C GLY A 322 -40.52 -2.26 68.77
N ARG A 323 -40.11 -1.00 68.63
CA ARG A 323 -40.57 0.11 69.50
C ARG A 323 -42.07 0.38 69.37
N ALA A 324 -42.62 0.27 68.16
CA ALA A 324 -44.07 0.41 67.95
C ALA A 324 -44.85 -0.70 68.69
N ARG A 325 -44.39 -1.95 68.64
CA ARG A 325 -44.97 -3.06 69.40
C ARG A 325 -44.85 -2.86 70.91
N GLU A 326 -43.71 -2.38 71.39
CA GLU A 326 -43.50 -2.07 72.81
C GLU A 326 -44.46 -0.96 73.29
N ALA A 327 -44.62 0.10 72.50
CA ALA A 327 -45.58 1.17 72.78
C ALA A 327 -47.03 0.64 72.79
N GLU A 328 -47.39 -0.25 71.86
CA GLU A 328 -48.71 -0.90 71.83
C GLU A 328 -48.96 -1.74 73.10
N GLN A 329 -47.98 -2.52 73.56
CA GLN A 329 -48.07 -3.29 74.80
C GLN A 329 -48.22 -2.41 76.05
N LEU A 330 -47.47 -1.31 76.13
CA LEU A 330 -47.60 -0.33 77.22
C LEU A 330 -48.98 0.35 77.24
N LEU A 331 -49.53 0.64 76.06
CA LEU A 331 -50.84 1.27 75.92
C LEU A 331 -51.97 0.32 76.29
N GLN A 332 -51.89 -0.95 75.90
CA GLN A 332 -52.91 -1.97 76.22
C GLN A 332 -52.81 -2.50 77.66
N GLY A 333 -51.61 -2.53 78.26
CA GLY A 333 -51.42 -2.97 79.64
C GLY A 333 -51.51 -1.82 80.65
N PRO A 334 -50.37 -1.36 81.20
CA PRO A 334 -50.35 -0.48 82.37
C PRO A 334 -51.07 0.85 82.17
N LEU A 335 -50.98 1.46 80.98
CA LEU A 335 -51.65 2.74 80.73
C LEU A 335 -53.16 2.56 80.54
N GLY A 336 -53.58 1.49 79.87
CA GLY A 336 -54.99 1.11 79.71
C GLY A 336 -55.66 0.82 81.06
N ASP A 337 -54.98 0.06 81.91
CA ASP A 337 -55.44 -0.28 83.26
C ASP A 337 -55.52 0.96 84.16
N GLN A 338 -54.52 1.85 84.09
CA GLN A 338 -54.54 3.13 84.81
C GLN A 338 -55.68 4.04 84.32
N TYR A 339 -55.92 4.11 83.01
CA TYR A 339 -57.03 4.89 82.45
C TYR A 339 -58.40 4.37 82.89
N GLN A 340 -58.59 3.05 82.89
CA GLN A 340 -59.80 2.39 83.43
C GLN A 340 -59.99 2.72 84.92
N THR A 341 -58.91 2.66 85.70
CA THR A 341 -58.93 2.96 87.14
C THR A 341 -59.32 4.42 87.41
N VAL A 342 -58.73 5.37 86.66
CA VAL A 342 -59.06 6.79 86.76
C VAL A 342 -60.51 7.05 86.36
N LYS A 343 -61.00 6.42 85.28
CA LYS A 343 -62.39 6.53 84.85
C LYS A 343 -63.36 6.09 85.96
N ALA A 344 -63.11 4.95 86.60
CA ALA A 344 -63.94 4.45 87.70
C ALA A 344 -63.91 5.37 88.94
N LEU A 345 -62.76 5.97 89.25
CA LEU A 345 -62.61 6.97 90.32
C LEU A 345 -63.40 8.26 90.04
N VAL A 346 -63.40 8.73 88.79
CA VAL A 346 -64.17 9.91 88.36
C VAL A 346 -65.67 9.65 88.46
N GLU A 347 -66.14 8.49 87.99
CA GLU A 347 -67.56 8.10 88.10
C GLU A 347 -68.03 8.02 89.56
N ARG A 348 -67.23 7.43 90.46
CA ARG A 348 -67.51 7.42 91.90
C ARG A 348 -67.58 8.82 92.51
N LYS A 349 -66.65 9.70 92.14
CA LYS A 349 -66.61 11.08 92.68
C LYS A 349 -67.80 11.91 92.18
N ALA A 350 -68.21 11.74 90.92
CA ALA A 350 -69.40 12.38 90.37
C ALA A 350 -70.68 11.99 91.10
N GLN A 351 -70.85 10.70 91.44
CA GLN A 351 -71.96 10.21 92.25
C GLN A 351 -71.95 10.82 93.67
N GLY A 352 -70.76 10.94 94.28
CA GLY A 352 -70.60 11.59 95.59
C GLY A 352 -70.98 13.07 95.61
N VAL A 353 -70.68 13.82 94.54
CA VAL A 353 -71.02 15.25 94.42
C VAL A 353 -72.54 15.47 94.28
N LEU A 354 -73.23 14.64 93.49
CA LEU A 354 -74.69 14.70 93.36
C LEU A 354 -75.42 14.44 94.68
N ALA A 355 -74.95 13.47 95.48
CA ALA A 355 -75.52 13.18 96.78
C ALA A 355 -75.32 14.33 97.79
N ALA A 356 -74.18 15.03 97.73
CA ALA A 356 -73.93 16.20 98.56
C ALA A 356 -74.81 17.40 98.19
N GLN A 357 -75.10 17.58 96.89
CA GLN A 357 -75.95 18.66 96.40
C GLN A 357 -77.41 18.52 96.87
N MET A 358 -78.00 17.31 96.79
CA MET A 358 -79.37 17.06 97.27
C MET A 358 -79.51 17.33 98.79
N ARG A 359 -78.47 17.02 99.57
CA ARG A 359 -78.46 17.25 101.03
C ARG A 359 -78.42 18.74 101.39
N ALA A 360 -77.75 19.55 100.57
CA ALA A 360 -77.65 21.00 100.77
C ALA A 360 -78.98 21.72 100.45
N GLU A 361 -79.74 21.27 99.45
CA GLU A 361 -81.06 21.84 99.14
C GLU A 361 -82.09 21.56 100.25
N GLN A 362 -82.08 20.35 100.80
CA GLN A 362 -82.99 19.97 101.88
C GLN A 362 -82.80 20.82 103.15
N LEU A 363 -81.54 21.09 103.54
CA LEU A 363 -81.21 21.97 104.67
C LEU A 363 -81.61 23.43 104.43
N ARG A 364 -81.58 23.90 103.17
CA ARG A 364 -81.97 25.26 102.82
C ARG A 364 -83.47 25.49 102.97
N ASP A 365 -84.28 24.49 102.62
CA ASP A 365 -85.74 24.59 102.71
C ASP A 365 -86.24 24.48 104.16
N GLU A 366 -85.57 23.68 105.02
CA GLU A 366 -85.82 23.67 106.47
C GLU A 366 -85.52 25.03 107.13
N ALA A 367 -84.45 25.70 106.72
CA ALA A 367 -84.10 27.03 107.24
C ALA A 367 -85.15 28.11 106.86
N ARG A 368 -85.78 28.02 105.68
CA ARG A 368 -86.87 28.92 105.27
C ARG A 368 -88.12 28.73 106.13
N GLY A 369 -88.48 27.49 106.45
CA GLY A 369 -89.62 27.20 107.32
C GLY A 369 -89.46 27.76 108.73
N LEU A 370 -88.26 27.68 109.29
CA LEU A 370 -87.95 28.22 110.63
C LEU A 370 -88.00 29.76 110.69
N LEU A 371 -87.59 30.46 109.62
CA LEU A 371 -87.62 31.92 109.56
C LEU A 371 -89.05 32.47 109.57
N GLN A 372 -89.96 31.80 108.85
CA GLN A 372 -91.36 32.21 108.75
C GLN A 372 -92.10 32.01 110.08
N ALA A 373 -91.81 30.91 110.79
CA ALA A 373 -92.35 30.65 112.13
C ALA A 373 -91.86 31.66 113.20
N ALA A 374 -90.69 32.26 113.03
CA ALA A 374 -90.17 33.30 113.92
C ALA A 374 -90.85 34.66 113.71
N GLN A 375 -91.20 35.00 112.47
CA GLN A 375 -91.89 36.26 112.14
C GLN A 375 -93.34 36.27 112.68
N ASP A 376 -94.08 35.17 112.54
CA ASP A 376 -95.45 35.06 113.07
C ASP A 376 -95.51 35.15 114.61
N LYS A 377 -94.49 34.65 115.31
CA LYS A 377 -94.41 34.76 116.79
C LYS A 377 -94.05 36.17 117.27
N LEU A 378 -93.30 36.93 116.48
CA LEU A 378 -92.92 38.31 116.83
C LEU A 378 -94.14 39.26 116.76
N GLN A 379 -94.99 39.08 115.76
CA GLN A 379 -96.20 39.88 115.56
C GLN A 379 -97.20 39.67 116.71
N ARG A 380 -97.26 38.46 117.25
CA ARG A 380 -98.13 38.07 118.37
C ARG A 380 -97.65 38.56 119.74
N LEU A 381 -96.37 38.90 119.87
CA LEU A 381 -95.80 39.51 121.08
C LEU A 381 -96.12 41.02 121.17
N GLN A 382 -96.15 41.74 120.04
CA GLN A 382 -96.51 43.16 120.01
C GLN A 382 -97.98 43.42 120.40
N GLU A 383 -98.91 42.52 120.09
CA GLU A 383 -100.31 42.63 120.51
C GLU A 383 -100.52 42.36 122.02
N LEU A 384 -99.63 41.57 122.65
CA LEU A 384 -99.69 41.29 124.09
C LEU A 384 -99.08 42.43 124.94
N GLU A 385 -98.16 43.21 124.38
CA GLU A 385 -97.50 44.33 125.08
C GLU A 385 -98.48 45.51 125.27
N GLY A 386 -99.32 45.79 124.28
CA GLY A 386 -100.36 46.84 124.37
C GLY A 386 -101.48 46.54 125.38
N THR A 387 -101.74 45.27 125.69
CA THR A 387 -102.76 44.86 126.69
C THR A 387 -102.23 44.85 128.13
N TYR A 388 -100.91 44.94 128.33
CA TYR A 388 -100.28 44.99 129.66
C TYR A 388 -100.20 46.42 130.21
N GLU A 389 -99.92 47.43 129.36
CA GLU A 389 -99.84 48.84 129.78
C GLU A 389 -101.20 49.43 130.23
N GLU A 390 -102.32 48.95 129.68
CA GLU A 390 -103.66 49.39 130.11
C GLU A 390 -104.08 48.81 131.48
N ASN A 391 -103.55 47.65 131.87
CA ASN A 391 -103.84 47.01 133.17
C ASN A 391 -103.01 47.59 134.33
N GLU A 392 -101.80 48.09 134.05
CA GLU A 392 -100.93 48.70 135.07
C GLU A 392 -101.51 50.02 135.60
N ARG A 393 -102.08 50.86 134.72
CA ARG A 393 -102.79 52.10 135.12
C ARG A 393 -104.06 51.86 135.94
N ALA A 394 -104.69 50.69 135.80
CA ALA A 394 -105.90 50.34 136.57
C ALA A 394 -105.59 49.83 137.99
N LEU A 395 -104.38 49.34 138.24
CA LEU A 395 -103.94 48.79 139.54
C LEU A 395 -103.44 49.87 140.51
N GLU A 396 -102.73 50.89 140.04
CA GLU A 396 -102.28 52.01 140.89
C GLU A 396 -103.45 52.85 141.44
N GLY A 397 -104.54 52.97 140.68
CA GLY A 397 -105.75 53.68 141.11
C GLY A 397 -106.52 53.02 142.27
N LYS A 398 -106.34 51.71 142.49
CA LYS A 398 -107.00 50.97 143.59
C LYS A 398 -106.17 50.87 144.87
N ALA A 399 -104.84 51.01 144.79
CA ALA A 399 -103.98 51.05 145.96
C ALA A 399 -104.19 52.33 146.80
N ALA A 400 -104.48 53.47 146.15
CA ALA A 400 -104.78 54.74 146.81
C ALA A 400 -106.09 54.75 147.64
N GLN A 401 -106.96 53.74 147.51
CA GLN A 401 -108.18 53.62 148.32
C GLN A 401 -108.02 52.79 149.60
N LEU A 402 -106.91 52.05 149.77
CA LEU A 402 -106.71 51.15 150.92
C LEU A 402 -105.96 51.78 152.10
N ASP A 403 -105.09 52.78 151.88
CA ASP A 403 -104.40 53.51 152.96
C ASP A 403 -105.34 54.43 153.78
N GLY A 404 -106.52 54.76 153.24
CA GLY A 404 -107.54 55.59 153.92
C GLY A 404 -108.29 54.89 155.06
N LEU A 405 -108.12 53.57 155.24
CA LEU A 405 -108.85 52.77 156.24
C LEU A 405 -107.98 52.37 157.45
N GLU A 406 -106.64 52.31 157.33
CA GLU A 406 -105.76 51.95 158.46
C GLU A 406 -105.57 53.11 159.46
N ALA A 407 -105.81 54.35 159.01
CA ALA A 407 -105.84 55.54 159.87
C ALA A 407 -106.97 55.53 160.93
N ARG A 408 -108.00 54.68 160.78
CA ARG A 408 -109.14 54.65 161.75
C ARG A 408 -109.01 53.58 162.84
N MET A 409 -108.19 52.55 162.65
CA MET A 409 -108.10 51.44 163.62
C MET A 409 -107.09 51.70 164.75
N ARG A 410 -105.98 52.40 164.46
CA ARG A 410 -104.98 52.75 165.49
C ARG A 410 -105.43 53.83 166.49
N SER A 411 -106.51 54.55 166.19
CA SER A 411 -107.13 55.52 167.09
C SER A 411 -107.91 54.85 168.25
N VAL A 412 -108.37 53.60 168.09
CA VAL A 412 -109.26 52.96 169.08
C VAL A 412 -108.49 52.12 170.11
N LEU A 413 -107.31 51.62 169.76
CA LEU A 413 -106.59 50.64 170.59
C LEU A 413 -105.67 51.26 171.66
N ARG A 414 -105.33 52.54 171.57
CA ARG A 414 -104.56 53.22 172.64
C ARG A 414 -105.44 53.82 173.74
N ASP A 415 -106.69 54.17 173.45
CA ASP A 415 -107.64 54.66 174.46
C ASP A 415 -107.98 53.59 175.52
N ILE A 416 -107.75 52.31 175.23
CA ILE A 416 -108.07 51.20 176.16
C ILE A 416 -106.94 50.94 177.19
N ASN A 417 -105.66 51.22 176.87
CA ASN A 417 -104.57 50.96 177.82
C ASN A 417 -104.31 52.11 178.82
N LEU A 418 -105.12 53.17 178.76
CA LEU A 418 -105.16 54.23 179.77
C LEU A 418 -105.91 53.82 181.06
N GLN A 419 -106.57 52.65 181.13
CA GLN A 419 -107.52 52.34 182.21
C GLN A 419 -107.13 51.25 183.22
N VAL A 420 -106.04 50.50 183.06
CA VAL A 420 -105.80 49.30 183.91
C VAL A 420 -104.72 49.44 185.00
N GLN A 421 -103.88 50.49 185.01
CA GLN A 421 -102.88 50.67 186.10
C GLN A 421 -103.07 51.93 186.96
N ILE A 422 -104.29 52.49 186.98
CA ILE A 422 -104.75 53.44 188.03
C ILE A 422 -105.41 52.70 189.22
N TYR A 423 -105.50 51.36 189.19
CA TYR A 423 -106.11 50.56 190.27
C TYR A 423 -105.13 49.68 191.06
N ASN A 424 -103.95 50.22 191.40
CA ASN A 424 -103.18 49.80 192.58
C ASN A 424 -102.36 51.00 193.09
N THR A 425 -103.09 52.02 193.54
CA THR A 425 -102.64 53.00 194.54
C THR A 425 -102.75 52.39 195.95
N CYS A 426 -101.72 52.64 196.75
CA CYS A 426 -101.70 52.66 198.22
C CYS A 426 -101.61 51.32 198.99
N GLN A 427 -100.39 50.93 199.34
CA GLN A 427 -99.74 51.51 200.54
C GLN A 427 -98.39 52.14 200.17
#